data_AF-A0A972W8A1-F1
#
_entry.id   AF-A0A972W8A1-F1
#
_cell.length_a   1.000
_cell.length_b   1.000
_cell.length_c   1.000
_cell.angle_alpha   90.00
_cell.angle_beta   90.00
_cell.angle_gamma   90.00
#
_symmetry.space_group_name_H-M   'P 1'
#
loop_
_entity.id
_entity.type
_entity.pdbx_description
1 polymer ?
#
loop_
_entity_poly.entity_id
_entity_poly.type
_entity_poly.pdbx_seq_one_letter_code
_entity_poly.pdbx_strand_id
1 'polypeptide(L)'
;MTKSLRERAEAATKEVQEILGISVDTHPKEIADALEKTITMALLEERRRCADVASKCYGEDRDKAHKVAEEVNRVNTALIANLSALR
;
A
#
# COMPACT_ATOMS: atom_id res chain seq x y z
N MET A 1 -24.72 -4.63 -2.60
CA MET A 1 -23.46 -4.91 -1.86
C MET A 1 -22.38 -5.24 -2.86
N THR A 2 -21.17 -4.74 -2.68
CA THR A 2 -20.03 -5.02 -3.57
C THR A 2 -19.53 -6.44 -3.33
N LYS A 3 -19.47 -7.29 -4.36
CA LYS A 3 -18.95 -8.67 -4.23
C LYS A 3 -17.49 -8.65 -3.72
N SER A 4 -17.20 -9.49 -2.74
CA SER A 4 -15.87 -9.75 -2.17
C SER A 4 -14.90 -10.31 -3.22
N LEU A 5 -13.59 -10.24 -2.94
CA LEU A 5 -12.57 -10.79 -3.82
C LEU A 5 -12.70 -12.31 -3.96
N ARG A 6 -13.01 -13.01 -2.87
CA ARG A 6 -13.35 -14.43 -2.84
C ARG A 6 -14.48 -14.78 -3.80
N GLU A 7 -15.62 -14.09 -3.71
CA GLU A 7 -16.77 -14.34 -4.61
C GLU A 7 -16.44 -14.10 -6.08
N ARG A 8 -15.56 -13.12 -6.36
CA ARG A 8 -15.08 -12.85 -7.73
C ARG A 8 -14.13 -13.94 -8.22
N ALA A 9 -13.24 -14.41 -7.36
CA ALA A 9 -12.30 -15.48 -7.70
C ALA A 9 -13.02 -16.82 -7.93
N GLU A 10 -14.04 -17.12 -7.14
CA GLU A 10 -14.90 -18.30 -7.33
C GLU A 10 -15.69 -18.22 -8.65
N ALA A 11 -16.21 -17.03 -9.01
CA ALA A 11 -16.88 -16.83 -10.29
C ALA A 11 -15.91 -17.03 -11.47
N ALA A 12 -14.72 -16.42 -11.41
CA ALA A 12 -13.69 -16.58 -12.43
C ALA A 12 -13.19 -18.03 -12.55
N THR A 13 -13.13 -18.77 -11.44
CA THR A 13 -12.83 -20.21 -11.45
C THR A 13 -13.84 -20.98 -12.29
N LYS A 14 -15.14 -20.69 -12.14
CA LYS A 14 -16.21 -21.31 -12.93
C LYS A 14 -16.11 -20.95 -14.41
N GLU A 15 -15.83 -19.70 -14.74
CA GLU A 15 -15.62 -19.27 -16.13
C GLU A 15 -14.44 -20.00 -16.78
N VAL A 16 -13.32 -20.14 -16.06
CA VAL A 16 -12.14 -20.88 -16.54
C VAL A 16 -12.48 -22.36 -16.77
N GLN A 17 -13.23 -22.98 -15.87
CA GLN A 17 -13.68 -24.37 -16.02
C GLN A 17 -14.59 -24.56 -17.25
N GLU A 18 -15.50 -23.61 -17.49
CA GLU A 18 -16.38 -23.62 -18.66
C GLU A 18 -15.60 -23.48 -19.97
N ILE A 19 -14.64 -22.54 -20.03
CA ILE A 19 -13.79 -22.31 -21.22
C ILE A 19 -12.95 -23.54 -21.55
N LEU A 20 -12.35 -24.18 -20.53
CA LEU A 20 -11.46 -25.31 -20.73
C LEU A 20 -12.20 -26.63 -20.98
N GLY A 21 -13.52 -26.68 -20.76
CA GLY A 21 -14.33 -27.90 -20.93
C GLY A 21 -13.93 -29.04 -20.00
N ILE A 22 -13.16 -28.75 -18.94
CA ILE A 22 -12.70 -29.71 -17.95
C ILE A 22 -13.33 -29.37 -16.60
N SER A 23 -14.08 -30.33 -16.07
CA SER A 23 -14.45 -30.32 -14.66
C SER A 23 -13.19 -30.56 -13.85
N VAL A 24 -12.56 -29.50 -13.34
CA VAL A 24 -11.48 -29.65 -12.36
C VAL A 24 -12.12 -29.94 -11.00
N ASP A 25 -12.80 -31.09 -10.89
CA ASP A 25 -13.31 -31.64 -9.63
C ASP A 25 -12.18 -31.96 -8.66
N THR A 26 -10.94 -31.96 -9.15
CA THR A 26 -9.77 -32.32 -8.37
C THR A 26 -9.36 -31.22 -7.39
N HIS A 27 -9.44 -29.92 -7.78
CA HIS A 27 -8.87 -28.80 -7.01
C HIS A 27 -9.56 -27.42 -7.24
N PRO A 28 -10.89 -27.29 -7.08
CA PRO A 28 -11.59 -26.02 -7.35
C PRO A 28 -11.19 -24.89 -6.37
N LYS A 29 -10.81 -25.25 -5.14
CA LYS A 29 -10.43 -24.27 -4.11
C LYS A 29 -9.06 -23.66 -4.40
N GLU A 30 -8.11 -24.47 -4.86
CA GLU A 30 -6.75 -24.06 -5.16
C GLU A 30 -6.72 -23.08 -6.33
N ILE A 31 -7.59 -23.27 -7.33
CA ILE A 31 -7.74 -22.33 -8.45
C ILE A 31 -8.31 -21.00 -7.95
N ALA A 32 -9.37 -21.03 -7.15
CA ALA A 32 -9.97 -19.82 -6.59
C ALA A 32 -8.98 -19.07 -5.68
N ASP A 33 -8.24 -19.79 -4.82
CA ASP A 33 -7.22 -19.21 -3.95
C ASP A 33 -6.06 -18.61 -4.77
N ALA A 34 -5.62 -19.27 -5.85
CA ALA A 34 -4.59 -18.73 -6.75
C ALA A 34 -5.05 -17.45 -7.46
N LEU A 35 -6.30 -17.42 -7.94
CA LEU A 35 -6.89 -16.23 -8.55
C LEU A 35 -7.02 -15.08 -7.55
N GLU A 36 -7.57 -15.34 -6.36
CA GLU A 36 -7.70 -14.33 -5.32
C GLU A 36 -6.34 -13.77 -4.90
N LYS A 37 -5.35 -14.64 -4.70
CA LYS A 37 -3.98 -14.25 -4.35
C LYS A 37 -3.36 -13.36 -5.43
N THR A 38 -3.51 -13.74 -6.70
CA THR A 38 -2.95 -12.98 -7.83
C THR A 38 -3.59 -11.60 -7.94
N ILE A 39 -4.92 -11.52 -7.84
CA ILE A 39 -5.65 -10.24 -7.87
C ILE A 39 -5.26 -9.37 -6.68
N THR A 40 -5.13 -9.96 -5.49
CA THR A 40 -4.73 -9.24 -4.27
C THR A 40 -3.32 -8.66 -4.41
N MET A 41 -2.37 -9.46 -4.91
CA MET A 41 -1.00 -8.99 -5.16
C MET A 41 -0.98 -7.83 -6.15
N ALA A 42 -1.67 -7.96 -7.29
CA ALA A 42 -1.74 -6.89 -8.29
C ALA A 42 -2.35 -5.59 -7.70
N LEU A 43 -3.42 -5.69 -6.92
CA LEU A 43 -4.04 -4.54 -6.27
C LEU A 43 -3.11 -3.87 -5.24
N LEU A 44 -2.34 -4.65 -4.49
CA LEU A 44 -1.36 -4.12 -3.54
C LEU A 44 -0.21 -3.41 -4.26
N GLU A 45 0.30 -3.99 -5.35
CA GLU A 45 1.35 -3.38 -6.16
C GLU A 45 0.90 -2.05 -6.78
N GLU A 46 -0.31 -2.01 -7.36
CA GLU A 46 -0.84 -0.77 -7.93
C GLU A 46 -1.13 0.29 -6.86
N ARG A 47 -1.67 -0.11 -5.69
CA ARG A 47 -1.84 0.84 -4.56
C ARG A 47 -0.51 1.41 -4.09
N ARG A 48 0.52 0.58 -4.01
CA ARG A 48 1.88 1.03 -3.67
C ARG A 48 2.40 2.01 -4.72
N ARG A 49 2.26 1.71 -6.02
CA ARG A 49 2.66 2.62 -7.10
C ARG A 49 1.91 3.95 -7.03
N CYS A 50 0.61 3.94 -6.77
CA CYS A 50 -0.18 5.15 -6.57
C CYS A 50 0.31 5.97 -5.37
N ALA A 51 0.62 5.31 -4.24
CA ALA A 51 1.19 5.98 -3.08
C ALA A 51 2.57 6.58 -3.39
N ASP A 52 3.43 5.86 -4.12
CA ASP A 52 4.74 6.35 -4.53
C ASP A 52 4.62 7.58 -5.43
N VAL A 53 3.70 7.57 -6.40
CA VAL A 53 3.42 8.73 -7.27
C VAL A 53 2.88 9.90 -6.45
N ALA A 54 1.87 9.68 -5.61
CA ALA A 54 1.31 10.71 -4.76
C ALA A 54 2.37 11.32 -3.81
N SER A 55 3.29 10.50 -3.29
CA SER A 55 4.37 10.97 -2.43
C SER A 55 5.33 11.95 -3.13
N LYS A 56 5.44 11.86 -4.45
CA LYS A 56 6.24 12.79 -5.26
C LYS A 56 5.58 14.16 -5.43
N CYS A 57 4.25 14.25 -5.26
CA CYS A 57 3.51 15.51 -5.40
C CYS A 57 3.72 16.48 -4.23
N TYR A 58 4.18 15.99 -3.07
CA TYR A 58 4.38 16.81 -1.86
C TYR A 58 5.86 17.07 -1.56
N GLY A 59 6.74 16.97 -2.56
CA GLY A 59 8.19 17.19 -2.39
C GLY A 59 8.51 18.56 -1.76
N GLU A 60 7.89 19.62 -2.28
CA GLU A 60 8.07 20.96 -1.73
C GLU A 60 7.58 21.10 -0.29
N ASP A 61 6.45 20.46 0.05
CA ASP A 61 5.91 20.51 1.41
C ASP A 61 6.73 19.68 2.39
N ARG A 62 7.30 18.56 1.94
CA ARG A 62 8.27 17.77 2.71
C ARG A 62 9.54 18.58 2.99
N ASP A 63 10.06 19.27 1.99
CA ASP A 63 11.25 20.12 2.14
C ASP A 63 11.00 21.31 3.07
N LYS A 64 9.83 21.95 2.95
CA LYS A 64 9.40 23.01 3.88
C LYS A 64 9.29 22.47 5.31
N ALA A 65 8.65 21.32 5.50
CA ALA A 65 8.53 20.69 6.81
C ALA A 65 9.91 20.36 7.41
N HIS A 66 10.85 19.86 6.59
CA HIS A 66 12.21 19.57 7.02
C HIS A 66 12.95 20.84 7.48
N LYS A 67 12.91 21.91 6.69
CA LYS A 67 13.53 23.21 7.05
C LYS A 67 12.96 23.80 8.34
N VAL A 68 11.63 23.74 8.50
CA VAL A 68 10.97 24.19 9.73
C VAL A 68 11.47 23.39 10.93
N ALA A 69 11.60 22.06 10.81
CA ALA A 69 12.10 21.21 11.88
C ALA A 69 13.57 21.53 12.23
N GLU A 70 14.43 21.78 11.24
CA GLU A 70 15.82 22.19 11.47
C GLU A 70 15.92 23.51 12.23
N GLU A 71 15.15 24.53 11.84
CA GLU A 71 15.15 25.83 12.53
C GLU A 71 14.63 25.72 13.97
N VAL A 72 13.57 24.94 14.20
CA VAL A 72 13.06 24.65 15.55
C VAL A 72 14.14 23.98 16.40
N ASN A 73 14.84 22.98 15.85
CA ASN A 73 15.91 22.30 16.56
C ASN A 73 17.07 23.25 16.87
N ARG A 74 17.46 24.11 15.92
CA ARG A 74 18.51 25.10 16.13
C ARG A 74 18.18 26.06 17.27
N VAL A 75 16.95 26.57 17.31
CA VAL A 75 16.48 27.44 18.39
C VAL A 75 16.47 26.70 19.73
N ASN A 76 15.97 25.46 19.76
CA ASN A 76 15.99 24.63 20.97
C ASN A 76 17.41 24.37 21.48
N THR A 77 18.36 24.05 20.60
CA THR A 77 19.76 23.85 20.98
C THR A 77 20.36 25.11 21.58
N ALA A 78 20.13 26.29 20.97
CA ALA A 78 20.60 27.56 21.51
C ALA A 78 19.98 27.87 22.88
N LEU A 79 18.67 27.61 23.05
CA LEU A 79 17.98 27.77 24.31
C LEU A 79 18.56 26.87 25.41
N ILE A 80 18.77 25.58 25.12
CA ILE A 80 19.36 24.62 26.04
C ILE A 80 20.78 25.04 26.44
N ALA A 81 21.60 25.49 25.49
CA ALA A 81 22.95 25.97 25.75
C ALA A 81 22.94 27.19 26.69
N ASN A 82 22.07 28.17 26.42
CA ASN A 82 21.94 29.37 27.25
C ASN A 82 21.46 29.04 28.66
N LEU A 83 20.45 28.17 28.81
CA LEU A 83 19.96 27.73 30.11
C LEU A 83 21.03 26.94 30.88
N SER A 84 21.82 26.13 30.20
CA SER A 84 22.93 25.40 30.81
C SER A 84 24.05 26.32 31.29
N ALA A 85 24.31 27.43 30.60
CA ALA A 85 25.33 28.41 30.97
C ALA A 85 24.92 29.34 32.13
N LEU A 86 23.65 29.35 32.51
CA LEU A 86 23.11 30.09 33.67
C LEU A 86 23.11 29.27 34.96
N ARG A 87 23.52 27.99 34.90
CA ARG A 87 23.76 27.13 36.06
C ARG A 87 25.22 27.16 36.45
#